data_AF-A0A1I7UMK3-F1
#
_entry.id   AF-A0A1I7UMK3-F1
#
_cell.length_a   1.000
_cell.length_b   1.000
_cell.length_c   1.000
_cell.angle_alpha   90.00
_cell.angle_beta   90.00
_cell.angle_gamma   90.00
#
_symmetry.space_group_name_H-M   'P 1'
#
loop_
_entity.id
_entity.type
_entity.pdbx_description
1 polymer ?
#
loop_
_entity_poly.entity_id
_entity_poly.type
_entity_poly.pdbx_seq_one_letter_code
_entity_poly.pdbx_strand_id
1 'polypeptide(L)'
;MNQQTISSHQYPWLTMNNLLEINPSHLEMRETKFTNEEMNLFIRNWINGGNSNLRSLAFRLNNLNLETILNGIPSVLRTAPGSMPYNWCPLSSFYSLFSVLPPELITFCFDQFFEIRNVNGVVASIVVERVANDDFILLTWPDYKGQPYPVELIV
;
A
#
# COMPACT_ATOMS: atom_id res chain seq x y z
N MET A 1 -9.63 25.99 27.05
CA MET A 1 -9.56 26.80 25.83
C MET A 1 -8.95 25.94 24.75
N ASN A 2 -9.74 25.63 23.72
CA ASN A 2 -9.43 24.64 22.70
C ASN A 2 -8.26 25.12 21.83
N GLN A 3 -7.18 24.33 21.76
CA GLN A 3 -6.16 24.51 20.74
C GLN A 3 -6.70 23.90 19.45
N GLN A 4 -7.06 24.76 18.50
CA GLN A 4 -7.40 24.37 17.14
C GLN A 4 -6.11 23.97 16.43
N THR A 5 -5.89 22.67 16.24
CA THR A 5 -4.87 22.18 15.32
C THR A 5 -5.48 22.21 13.92
N ILE A 6 -5.09 23.21 13.12
CA ILE A 6 -5.34 23.22 11.68
C ILE A 6 -4.26 22.36 11.02
N SER A 7 -4.54 21.08 10.77
CA SER A 7 -3.73 20.25 9.86
C SER A 7 -4.20 20.48 8.43
N SER A 8 -3.58 21.48 7.78
CA SER A 8 -3.75 21.76 6.36
C SER A 8 -2.61 21.13 5.57
N HIS A 9 -2.71 19.83 5.29
CA HIS A 9 -2.22 19.26 4.02
C HIS A 9 -3.32 18.40 3.38
N GLN A 10 -4.56 18.89 3.42
CA GLN A 10 -5.67 18.28 2.70
C GLN A 10 -5.49 18.60 1.21
N TYR A 11 -5.43 17.57 0.37
CA TYR A 11 -5.46 17.71 -1.09
C TYR A 11 -6.92 17.55 -1.58
N PRO A 12 -7.75 18.63 -1.58
CA PRO A 12 -9.17 18.54 -1.95
C PRO A 12 -9.39 18.06 -3.39
N TRP A 13 -8.36 18.08 -4.22
CA TRP A 13 -8.41 17.60 -5.60
C TRP A 13 -8.33 16.08 -5.70
N LEU A 14 -7.90 15.35 -4.68
CA LEU A 14 -7.79 13.90 -4.78
C LEU A 14 -9.06 13.23 -4.25
N THR A 15 -9.93 12.85 -5.17
CA THR A 15 -11.10 12.01 -4.94
C THR A 15 -10.81 10.57 -5.35
N MET A 16 -11.64 9.62 -4.92
CA MET A 16 -11.50 8.23 -5.34
C MET A 16 -11.63 8.11 -6.88
N ASN A 17 -12.54 8.86 -7.50
CA ASN A 17 -12.67 8.89 -8.97
C ASN A 17 -11.36 9.32 -9.65
N ASN A 18 -10.74 10.40 -9.15
CA ASN A 18 -9.47 10.88 -9.71
C ASN A 18 -8.37 9.82 -9.56
N LEU A 19 -8.32 9.13 -8.42
CA LEU A 19 -7.36 8.06 -8.16
C LEU A 19 -7.51 6.87 -9.14
N LEU A 20 -8.74 6.50 -9.48
CA LEU A 20 -9.03 5.44 -10.44
C LEU A 20 -8.63 5.82 -11.88
N GLU A 21 -8.63 7.12 -12.21
CA GLU A 21 -8.32 7.64 -13.55
C GLU A 21 -6.82 7.87 -13.79
N ILE A 22 -6.07 8.37 -12.81
CA ILE A 22 -4.67 8.83 -13.00
C ILE A 22 -3.65 7.69 -13.25
N ASN A 23 -4.03 6.42 -13.05
CA ASN A 23 -3.19 5.22 -13.23
C ASN A 23 -1.72 5.39 -12.78
N PRO A 24 -1.49 5.70 -11.50
CA PRO A 24 -0.18 6.07 -10.99
C PRO A 24 0.66 4.83 -10.69
N SER A 25 1.99 4.95 -10.80
CA SER A 25 2.91 3.89 -10.40
C SER A 25 3.21 3.89 -8.91
N HIS A 26 3.34 5.06 -8.30
CA HIS A 26 3.62 5.19 -6.87
C HIS A 26 2.72 6.26 -6.27
N LEU A 27 2.11 5.92 -5.14
CA LEU A 27 1.30 6.86 -4.37
C LEU A 27 1.65 6.75 -2.89
N GLU A 28 1.92 7.89 -2.28
CA GLU A 28 2.11 7.99 -0.85
C GLU A 28 1.40 9.24 -0.34
N MET A 29 0.53 9.07 0.65
CA MET A 29 -0.18 10.18 1.28
C MET A 29 -0.34 9.95 2.77
N ARG A 30 0.20 10.90 3.55
CA ARG A 30 0.20 10.85 5.02
C ARG A 30 -1.10 11.33 5.65
N GLU A 31 -1.98 11.96 4.88
CA GLU A 31 -3.29 12.43 5.32
C GLU A 31 -4.30 12.23 4.18
N THR A 32 -5.18 11.24 4.31
CA THR A 32 -6.28 11.04 3.35
C THR A 32 -7.64 11.09 4.06
N LYS A 33 -8.69 11.38 3.30
CA LYS A 33 -10.09 11.24 3.75
C LYS A 33 -10.72 9.95 3.23
N PHE A 34 -9.92 9.06 2.64
CA PHE A 34 -10.43 7.84 2.06
C PHE A 34 -11.00 6.94 3.14
N THR A 35 -12.20 6.41 2.88
CA THR A 35 -12.81 5.43 3.76
C THR A 35 -12.29 4.02 3.46
N ASN A 36 -12.51 3.09 4.38
CA ASN A 36 -12.19 1.68 4.16
C ASN A 36 -12.95 1.10 2.96
N GLU A 37 -14.19 1.56 2.71
CA GLU A 37 -15.01 1.18 1.56
C GLU A 37 -14.46 1.73 0.24
N GLU A 38 -13.95 2.97 0.25
CA GLU A 38 -13.26 3.54 -0.91
C GLU A 38 -11.99 2.76 -1.23
N MET A 39 -11.21 2.35 -0.22
CA MET A 39 -10.06 1.48 -0.43
C MET A 39 -10.45 0.09 -0.94
N ASN A 40 -11.57 -0.48 -0.48
CA ASN A 40 -12.13 -1.71 -1.05
C ASN A 40 -12.45 -1.53 -2.55
N LEU A 41 -13.10 -0.42 -2.92
CA LEU A 41 -13.40 -0.08 -4.32
C LEU A 41 -12.12 0.01 -5.16
N PHE A 42 -11.08 0.67 -4.65
CA PHE A 42 -9.79 0.76 -5.31
C PHE A 42 -9.16 -0.62 -5.54
N ILE A 43 -9.15 -1.50 -4.53
CA ILE A 43 -8.62 -2.86 -4.67
C ILE A 43 -9.42 -3.66 -5.70
N ARG A 44 -10.75 -3.55 -5.72
CA ARG A 44 -11.59 -4.20 -6.74
C ARG A 44 -11.26 -3.72 -8.15
N ASN A 45 -11.07 -2.41 -8.32
CA ASN A 45 -10.65 -1.85 -9.60
C ASN A 45 -9.30 -2.44 -10.04
N TRP A 46 -8.33 -2.47 -9.13
CA TRP A 46 -7.01 -3.04 -9.41
C TRP A 46 -7.06 -4.54 -9.74
N ILE A 47 -7.85 -5.33 -8.99
CA ILE A 47 -8.06 -6.75 -9.26
C ILE A 47 -8.64 -6.96 -10.66
N ASN A 48 -9.54 -6.10 -11.11
CA ASN A 48 -10.13 -6.17 -12.45
C ASN A 48 -9.24 -5.57 -13.56
N GLY A 49 -7.99 -5.23 -13.27
CA GLY A 49 -7.01 -4.75 -14.25
C GLY A 49 -6.93 -3.22 -14.39
N GLY A 50 -7.70 -2.48 -13.59
CA GLY A 50 -7.54 -1.04 -13.44
C GLY A 50 -6.22 -0.68 -12.74
N ASN A 51 -5.78 0.56 -12.86
CA ASN A 51 -4.52 1.04 -12.27
C ASN A 51 -3.32 0.10 -12.54
N SER A 52 -3.18 -0.42 -13.76
CA SER A 52 -2.19 -1.44 -14.12
C SER A 52 -0.73 -1.03 -13.95
N ASN A 53 -0.44 0.28 -13.84
CA ASN A 53 0.91 0.79 -13.59
C ASN A 53 1.29 0.75 -12.10
N LEU A 54 0.33 0.50 -11.20
CA LEU A 54 0.54 0.58 -9.77
C LEU A 54 1.65 -0.37 -9.33
N ARG A 55 2.62 0.19 -8.60
CA ARG A 55 3.74 -0.52 -7.97
C ARG A 55 3.67 -0.47 -6.45
N SER A 56 3.32 0.68 -5.89
CA SER A 56 3.17 0.85 -4.45
C SER A 56 2.14 1.91 -4.12
N LEU A 57 1.31 1.65 -3.12
CA LEU A 57 0.40 2.59 -2.51
C LEU A 57 0.57 2.56 -0.99
N ALA A 58 0.73 3.72 -0.38
CA ALA A 58 0.78 3.87 1.06
C ALA A 58 -0.06 5.07 1.51
N PHE A 59 -1.20 4.81 2.14
CA PHE A 59 -2.13 5.84 2.60
C PHE A 59 -2.38 5.74 4.09
N ARG A 60 -2.29 6.86 4.79
CA ARG A 60 -2.82 6.95 6.15
C ARG A 60 -4.33 7.12 6.11
N LEU A 61 -5.06 6.22 6.75
CA LEU A 61 -6.51 6.25 6.88
C LEU A 61 -6.91 6.64 8.30
N ASN A 62 -8.06 7.31 8.45
CA ASN A 62 -8.65 7.54 9.76
C ASN A 62 -9.44 6.28 10.17
N ASN A 63 -8.89 5.46 11.07
CA ASN A 63 -9.44 4.17 11.50
C ASN A 63 -9.35 3.07 10.42
N LEU A 64 -8.13 2.63 10.13
CA LEU A 64 -7.88 1.48 9.25
C LEU A 64 -8.61 0.23 9.76
N ASN A 65 -9.47 -0.34 8.91
CA ASN A 65 -10.17 -1.59 9.14
C ASN A 65 -9.97 -2.52 7.94
N LEU A 66 -9.01 -3.44 8.08
CA LEU A 66 -8.69 -4.42 7.04
C LEU A 66 -9.84 -5.38 6.74
N GLU A 67 -10.71 -5.68 7.70
CA GLU A 67 -11.88 -6.53 7.46
C GLU A 67 -12.85 -5.85 6.48
N THR A 68 -13.12 -4.56 6.66
CA THR A 68 -13.92 -3.75 5.73
C THR A 68 -13.23 -3.62 4.37
N ILE A 69 -11.92 -3.32 4.35
CA ILE A 69 -11.15 -3.16 3.11
C ILE A 69 -11.10 -4.47 2.30
N LEU A 70 -11.00 -5.63 2.95
CA LEU A 70 -10.85 -6.93 2.29
C LEU A 70 -12.18 -7.67 2.12
N ASN A 71 -13.30 -7.11 2.57
CA ASN A 71 -14.60 -7.74 2.44
C ASN A 71 -14.88 -8.10 0.97
N GLY A 72 -15.10 -9.39 0.70
CA GLY A 72 -15.36 -9.92 -0.64
C GLY A 72 -14.19 -9.77 -1.62
N ILE A 73 -12.96 -9.59 -1.13
CA ILE A 73 -11.72 -9.65 -1.90
C ILE A 73 -11.11 -11.05 -1.77
N PRO A 74 -10.84 -11.77 -2.87
CA PRO A 74 -10.14 -13.05 -2.81
C PRO A 74 -8.69 -12.81 -2.36
N SER A 75 -8.43 -13.04 -1.08
CA SER A 75 -7.15 -12.79 -0.43
C SER A 75 -6.70 -13.99 0.40
N VAL A 76 -5.39 -14.17 0.54
CA VAL A 76 -4.81 -15.24 1.36
C VAL A 76 -3.85 -14.61 2.36
N LEU A 77 -4.07 -14.86 3.66
CA LEU A 77 -3.14 -14.41 4.70
C LEU A 77 -1.84 -15.23 4.59
N ARG A 78 -0.70 -14.54 4.56
CA ARG A 78 0.64 -15.11 4.52
C ARG A 78 1.46 -14.63 5.70
N THR A 79 2.36 -15.49 6.17
CA THR A 79 3.41 -15.14 7.11
C THR A 79 4.76 -15.55 6.53
N ALA A 80 5.70 -14.61 6.38
CA ALA A 80 7.04 -14.89 5.88
C ALA A 80 7.99 -15.27 7.03
N PRO A 81 8.70 -16.40 6.98
CA PRO A 81 9.75 -16.71 7.93
C PRO A 81 10.97 -15.82 7.64
N GLY A 82 11.23 -14.82 8.48
CA GLY A 82 12.44 -13.98 8.38
C GLY A 82 12.26 -12.63 7.66
N SER A 83 11.05 -12.08 7.66
CA SER A 83 10.68 -10.80 7.06
C SER A 83 10.86 -10.72 5.56
N MET A 84 9.75 -10.55 4.83
CA MET A 84 9.73 -10.47 3.38
C MET A 84 10.38 -9.17 2.91
N PRO A 85 11.49 -9.21 2.15
CA PRO A 85 12.13 -8.01 1.63
C PRO A 85 11.36 -7.49 0.41
N TYR A 86 11.16 -6.18 0.37
CA TYR A 86 10.58 -5.47 -0.77
C TYR A 86 11.41 -4.21 -1.08
N ASN A 87 11.96 -4.12 -2.29
CA ASN A 87 12.68 -2.94 -2.73
C ASN A 87 11.66 -1.85 -3.13
N TRP A 88 11.57 -0.81 -2.30
CA TRP A 88 10.69 0.34 -2.56
C TRP A 88 11.35 1.32 -3.54
N CYS A 89 10.54 2.09 -4.27
CA CYS A 89 11.02 3.23 -5.03
C CYS A 89 11.66 4.30 -4.10
N PRO A 90 12.92 4.71 -4.33
CA PRO A 90 13.64 5.65 -3.45
C PRO A 90 13.06 7.08 -3.43
N LEU A 91 12.04 7.38 -4.25
CA LEU A 91 11.37 8.69 -4.30
C LEU A 91 10.19 8.82 -3.31
N SER A 92 9.96 7.83 -2.43
CA SER A 92 8.88 7.87 -1.44
C SER A 92 9.16 8.90 -0.34
N SER A 93 8.16 9.61 0.17
CA SER A 93 8.37 10.49 1.32
C SER A 93 8.60 9.73 2.63
N PHE A 94 8.36 8.41 2.69
CA PHE A 94 8.86 7.51 3.75
C PHE A 94 10.39 7.54 3.85
N TYR A 95 11.09 7.92 2.78
CA TYR A 95 12.55 8.13 2.74
C TYR A 95 13.07 9.01 3.89
N SER A 96 12.30 9.99 4.36
CA SER A 96 12.76 10.87 5.44
C SER A 96 12.87 10.19 6.81
N LEU A 97 12.20 9.04 7.01
CA LEU A 97 12.32 8.22 8.22
C LEU A 97 13.58 7.33 8.23
N PHE A 98 14.12 6.99 7.05
CA PHE A 98 15.29 6.12 6.88
C PHE A 98 16.58 6.90 6.58
N SER A 99 16.63 8.17 6.99
CA SER A 99 17.55 9.26 6.60
C SER A 99 19.06 9.07 6.86
N VAL A 100 19.52 7.84 7.05
CA VAL A 100 20.94 7.48 7.21
C VAL A 100 21.44 6.43 6.22
N LEU A 101 20.56 5.77 5.46
CA LEU A 101 20.96 4.76 4.47
C LEU A 101 20.99 5.32 3.04
N PRO A 102 21.93 4.88 2.20
CA PRO A 102 21.89 5.14 0.76
C PRO A 102 20.55 4.68 0.16
N PRO A 103 19.93 5.44 -0.77
CA PRO A 103 18.63 5.12 -1.36
C PRO A 103 18.56 3.70 -1.95
N GLU A 104 19.67 3.21 -2.50
CA GLU A 104 19.81 1.87 -3.08
C GLU A 104 19.75 0.71 -2.06
N LEU A 105 19.83 0.97 -0.75
CA LEU A 105 19.85 -0.04 0.31
C LEU A 105 18.54 -0.14 1.12
N ILE A 106 17.51 0.67 0.80
CA ILE A 106 16.26 0.66 1.57
C ILE A 106 15.36 -0.49 1.11
N THR A 107 15.36 -1.56 1.90
CA THR A 107 14.44 -2.69 1.75
C THR A 107 13.38 -2.58 2.84
N PHE A 108 12.12 -2.51 2.44
CA PHE A 108 11.01 -2.61 3.37
C PHE A 108 10.81 -4.08 3.70
N CYS A 109 10.75 -4.41 4.99
CA CYS A 109 10.63 -5.79 5.47
C CYS A 109 9.31 -5.93 6.22
N PHE A 110 8.54 -6.97 5.94
CA PHE A 110 7.27 -7.24 6.61
C PHE A 110 7.02 -8.75 6.79
N ASP A 111 6.39 -9.12 7.89
CA ASP A 111 6.18 -10.54 8.24
C ASP A 111 4.80 -11.03 7.87
N GLN A 112 3.75 -10.21 8.05
CA GLN A 112 2.35 -10.58 7.83
C GLN A 112 1.69 -9.71 6.78
N PHE A 113 1.02 -10.35 5.83
CA PHE A 113 0.37 -9.66 4.72
C PHE A 113 -0.71 -10.52 4.07
N PHE A 114 -1.65 -9.88 3.41
CA PHE A 114 -2.58 -10.55 2.51
C PHE A 114 -2.03 -10.56 1.10
N GLU A 115 -1.95 -11.73 0.50
CA GLU A 115 -1.71 -11.92 -0.93
C GLU A 115 -3.03 -11.73 -1.69
N ILE A 116 -3.03 -10.86 -2.69
CA ILE A 116 -4.11 -10.72 -3.67
C ILE A 116 -3.55 -10.80 -5.10
N ARG A 117 -4.42 -11.15 -6.06
CA ARG A 117 -4.04 -11.29 -7.47
C ARG A 117 -5.05 -10.57 -8.35
N ASN A 118 -4.56 -9.88 -9.37
CA ASN A 118 -5.43 -9.29 -10.40
C ASN A 118 -5.69 -10.27 -11.56
N VAL A 119 -6.61 -9.90 -12.46
CA VAL A 119 -7.00 -10.67 -13.66
C VAL A 119 -5.84 -10.96 -14.62
N ASN A 120 -4.74 -10.19 -14.54
CA ASN A 120 -3.54 -10.38 -15.35
C ASN A 120 -2.50 -11.28 -14.66
N GLY A 121 -2.81 -11.83 -13.48
CA GLY A 121 -1.91 -12.69 -12.70
C GLY A 121 -0.85 -11.94 -11.89
N VAL A 122 -0.89 -10.60 -11.85
CA VAL A 122 0.02 -9.79 -11.02
C VAL A 122 -0.34 -9.99 -9.56
N VAL A 123 0.68 -10.22 -8.73
CA VAL A 123 0.53 -10.41 -7.29
C VAL A 123 0.72 -9.08 -6.58
N ALA A 124 -0.08 -8.84 -5.55
CA ALA A 124 0.18 -7.77 -4.60
C ALA A 124 0.07 -8.24 -3.14
N SER A 125 0.85 -7.60 -2.28
CA SER A 125 0.87 -7.79 -0.83
C SER A 125 0.22 -6.59 -0.15
N ILE A 126 -0.81 -6.83 0.66
CA ILE A 126 -1.37 -5.83 1.58
C ILE A 126 -0.78 -6.08 2.96
N VAL A 127 0.04 -5.16 3.44
CA VAL A 127 0.82 -5.34 4.67
C VAL A 127 -0.09 -5.16 5.89
N VAL A 128 -0.02 -6.09 6.85
CA VAL A 128 -0.83 -6.08 8.08
C VAL A 128 -0.09 -5.39 9.23
N GLU A 129 1.20 -5.10 9.04
CA GLU A 129 2.07 -4.62 10.10
C GLU A 129 1.56 -3.32 10.73
N ARG A 130 1.54 -3.31 12.07
CA ARG A 130 1.19 -2.13 12.86
C ARG A 130 2.36 -1.15 12.85
N VAL A 131 2.56 -0.47 11.73
CA VAL A 131 3.25 0.82 11.80
C VAL A 131 2.41 1.69 12.72
N ALA A 132 3.02 2.48 13.62
CA ALA A 132 2.35 3.23 14.68
C ALA A 132 1.29 4.26 14.20
N ASN A 133 1.03 4.32 12.90
CA ASN A 133 0.03 5.14 12.27
C ASN A 133 -0.73 4.25 11.29
N ASP A 134 -2.06 4.31 11.29
CA ASP A 134 -3.02 3.55 10.46
C ASP A 134 -2.76 3.62 8.93
N ASP A 135 -1.60 3.13 8.50
CA ASP A 135 -1.07 3.22 7.15
C ASP A 135 -1.48 1.95 6.39
N PHE A 136 -2.39 2.10 5.43
CA PHE A 136 -2.73 1.08 4.47
C PHE A 136 -1.65 1.00 3.39
N ILE A 137 -0.97 -0.15 3.29
CA ILE A 137 0.14 -0.37 2.36
C ILE A 137 -0.20 -1.53 1.41
N LEU A 138 -0.16 -1.26 0.10
CA LEU A 138 -0.34 -2.22 -0.99
C LEU A 138 0.89 -2.18 -1.90
N LEU A 139 1.54 -3.34 -2.09
CA LEU A 139 2.80 -3.49 -2.81
C LEU A 139 2.63 -4.52 -3.94
N THR A 140 2.89 -4.16 -5.19
CA THR A 140 2.76 -5.10 -6.31
C THR A 140 4.11 -5.72 -6.66
N TRP A 141 4.09 -6.92 -7.23
CA TRP A 141 5.28 -7.64 -7.67
C TRP A 141 5.37 -7.72 -9.20
N PRO A 142 6.57 -7.73 -9.79
CA PRO A 142 7.88 -7.61 -9.13
C PRO A 142 8.12 -6.22 -8.53
N ASP A 143 9.00 -6.15 -7.55
CA ASP A 143 9.29 -4.89 -6.85
C ASP A 143 10.06 -3.87 -7.72
N TYR A 144 10.51 -2.76 -7.13
CA TYR A 144 11.20 -1.70 -7.88
C TYR A 144 12.48 -2.17 -8.59
N LYS A 145 13.20 -3.15 -8.02
CA LYS A 145 14.42 -3.73 -8.61
C LYS A 145 14.14 -4.93 -9.51
N GLY A 146 12.87 -5.26 -9.73
CA GLY A 146 12.48 -6.41 -10.54
C GLY A 146 12.52 -7.74 -9.78
N GLN A 147 12.64 -7.73 -8.45
CA GLN A 147 12.58 -8.95 -7.66
C GLN A 147 11.16 -9.55 -7.75
N PRO A 148 11.01 -10.81 -8.18
CA PRO A 148 9.69 -11.43 -8.32
C PRO A 148 9.08 -11.73 -6.95
N TYR A 149 7.77 -11.99 -6.96
CA TYR A 149 7.10 -12.54 -5.79
C TYR A 149 7.73 -13.90 -5.42
N PRO A 150 8.15 -14.11 -4.16
CA PRO A 150 8.70 -15.38 -3.74
C PRO A 150 7.62 -16.46 -3.81
N VAL A 151 7.87 -17.51 -4.57
CA VAL A 151 6.90 -18.57 -4.89
C VAL A 151 6.66 -19.51 -3.70
N GLU A 152 7.59 -19.57 -2.75
CA GLU A 152 7.54 -20.44 -1.57
C GLU A 152 7.16 -19.66 -0.32
N LEU A 153 5.89 -19.28 -0.20
CA LEU A 153 5.36 -18.76 1.06
C LEU A 153 4.57 -19.88 1.73
N ILE A 154 5.09 -20.33 2.87
CA ILE A 154 4.53 -21.43 3.67
C ILE A 154 3.06 -21.10 4.00
N VAL A 155 2.19 -22.08 3.73
CA VAL A 155 0.74 -22.07 3.97
C VAL A 155 0.45 -22.25 5.45
#